data_AF-A0A7C1ILH8-F1
#
_entry.id   AF-A0A7C1ILH8-F1
#
_cell.length_a   1.000
_cell.length_b   1.000
_cell.length_c   1.000
_cell.angle_alpha   90.00
_cell.angle_beta   90.00
_cell.angle_gamma   90.00
#
_symmetry.space_group_name_H-M   'P 1'
#
loop_
_entity.id
_entity.type
_entity.pdbx_description
1 polymer ?
#
loop_
_entity_poly.entity_id
_entity_poly.type
_entity_poly.pdbx_seq_one_letter_code
_entity_poly.pdbx_strand_id
1 'polypeptide(L)'
;MQKLLLLSLIGALCLSGCGGLVLGAGAVCESATSLLTQVTGECEREIEELAEAETQSIAVQTSEFMPFTEVEYTITVESGAVEARFVDSSGNTKSFRVTPEAPLTGSITVQLDAFNQIKFDLTPIDGPAKNVSWNVDFVCECLP
;
A
#
# COMPACT_ATOMS: atom_id res chain seq x y z
N MET A 1 36.18 54.85 8.36
CA MET A 1 35.88 53.73 7.44
C MET A 1 34.94 52.80 8.19
N GLN A 2 33.64 53.12 8.21
CA GLN A 2 32.57 52.63 7.33
C GLN A 2 32.10 51.21 7.71
N LYS A 3 30.92 51.17 8.32
CA LYS A 3 30.11 49.99 8.67
C LYS A 3 29.49 49.38 7.40
N LEU A 4 29.46 48.05 7.31
CA LEU A 4 28.54 47.18 6.55
C LEU A 4 28.50 45.87 7.36
N LEU A 5 27.48 45.44 8.11
CA LEU A 5 26.10 45.05 7.79
C LEU A 5 25.99 44.09 6.59
N LEU A 6 25.75 42.79 6.87
CA LEU A 6 24.88 41.84 6.14
C LEU A 6 25.14 40.42 6.70
N LEU A 7 24.22 39.90 7.55
CA LEU A 7 23.24 38.81 7.28
C LEU A 7 23.83 37.41 7.53
N SER A 8 23.44 36.73 8.62
CA SER A 8 22.34 35.72 8.71
C SER A 8 22.63 34.48 7.83
N LEU A 9 22.48 33.23 8.28
CA LEU A 9 21.36 32.66 9.01
C LEU A 9 21.84 31.31 9.60
N ILE A 10 21.45 31.06 10.84
CA ILE A 10 21.60 29.79 11.54
C ILE A 10 20.76 28.74 10.80
N GLY A 11 21.41 27.68 10.30
CA GLY A 11 20.75 26.54 9.69
C GLY A 11 20.08 25.67 10.75
N ALA A 12 18.93 26.12 11.24
CA ALA A 12 17.98 25.34 12.02
C ALA A 12 16.59 25.62 11.44
N LEU A 13 16.15 24.74 10.54
CA LEU A 13 14.76 24.63 10.14
C LEU A 13 14.39 23.16 10.23
N CYS A 14 14.00 22.77 11.44
CA CYS A 14 12.94 21.79 11.60
C CYS A 14 11.72 22.33 10.86
N LEU A 15 11.28 21.63 9.81
CA LEU A 15 9.92 21.68 9.33
C LEU A 15 9.32 20.29 9.53
N SER A 16 8.96 20.02 10.78
CA SER A 16 7.77 19.23 11.09
C SER A 16 6.58 19.91 10.42
N GLY A 17 5.80 19.20 9.58
CA GLY A 17 4.56 19.78 9.07
C GLY A 17 3.95 19.14 7.85
N CYS A 18 3.58 17.86 7.92
CA CYS A 18 2.29 17.44 7.37
C CYS A 18 1.51 16.73 8.48
N GLY A 19 1.22 17.49 9.54
CA GLY A 19 0.29 17.09 10.58
C GLY A 19 -1.11 17.61 10.26
N GLY A 20 -2.02 16.67 9.96
CA GLY A 20 -3.40 16.67 10.46
C GLY A 20 -4.49 17.35 9.61
N LEU A 21 -5.42 16.55 9.06
CA LEU A 21 -6.76 16.30 9.62
C LEU A 21 -7.64 15.44 8.67
N VAL A 22 -7.93 14.19 9.09
CA VAL A 22 -9.28 13.56 9.17
C VAL A 22 -10.02 13.35 7.82
N LEU A 23 -10.16 12.15 7.23
CA LEU A 23 -10.74 10.87 7.71
C LEU A 23 -10.26 9.69 6.84
N GLY A 24 -10.06 8.53 7.45
CA GLY A 24 -9.84 7.25 6.76
C GLY A 24 -8.45 6.72 7.00
N ALA A 25 -8.34 5.50 7.54
CA ALA A 25 -7.07 4.81 7.75
C ALA A 25 -6.23 4.84 6.47
N GLY A 26 -5.22 5.71 6.45
CA GLY A 26 -4.37 5.94 5.28
C GLY A 26 -3.14 5.07 5.37
N ALA A 27 -2.95 4.22 4.35
CA ALA A 27 -1.70 3.52 4.11
C ALA A 27 -0.52 4.51 4.18
N VAL A 28 0.49 4.19 4.97
CA VAL A 28 1.69 5.01 5.11
C VAL A 28 2.69 4.52 4.05
N CYS A 29 2.84 5.23 2.94
CA CYS A 29 3.95 4.99 2.02
C CYS A 29 5.22 5.65 2.59
N GLU A 30 6.09 4.89 3.25
CA GLU A 30 7.41 5.41 3.66
C GLU A 30 8.38 5.37 2.46
N SER A 31 8.56 6.51 1.80
CA SER A 31 9.56 6.64 0.73
C SER A 31 10.99 6.65 1.30
N ALA A 32 11.71 5.53 1.21
CA ALA A 32 13.12 5.47 1.56
C ALA A 32 13.96 6.28 0.56
N THR A 33 14.38 7.48 0.97
CA THR A 33 15.24 8.35 0.18
C THR A 33 16.70 7.95 0.38
N SER A 34 17.27 7.12 -0.49
CA SER A 34 18.73 7.07 -0.67
C SER A 34 19.13 6.36 -1.97
N LEU A 35 19.48 7.18 -2.98
CA LEU A 35 20.45 6.89 -4.05
C LEU A 35 20.25 5.58 -4.86
N LEU A 36 19.64 5.71 -6.04
CA LEU A 36 19.65 4.78 -7.19
C LEU A 36 18.79 3.51 -7.15
N THR A 37 17.89 3.34 -6.19
CA THR A 37 17.17 2.07 -6.00
C THR A 37 15.67 2.28 -5.85
N GLN A 38 14.90 1.57 -6.67
CA GLN A 38 13.53 1.08 -6.44
C GLN A 38 12.81 1.72 -5.26
N VAL A 39 11.80 2.55 -5.52
CA VAL A 39 10.91 3.03 -4.46
C VAL A 39 9.92 1.88 -4.18
N THR A 40 10.01 1.25 -3.02
CA THR A 40 8.98 0.31 -2.57
C THR A 40 7.92 1.08 -1.80
N GLY A 41 6.65 0.75 -2.03
CA GLY A 41 5.57 1.18 -1.17
C GLY A 41 4.87 -0.05 -0.61
N GLU A 42 4.38 0.07 0.62
CA GLU A 42 3.76 -1.04 1.35
C GLU A 42 2.39 -0.57 1.86
N CYS A 43 1.40 -1.44 1.77
CA CYS A 43 0.09 -1.24 2.36
C CYS A 43 -0.19 -2.39 3.32
N GLU A 44 -0.11 -2.11 4.62
CA GLU A 44 -0.36 -3.08 5.68
C GLU A 44 -1.67 -2.76 6.39
N ARG A 45 -2.44 -3.80 6.72
CA ARG A 45 -3.61 -3.68 7.56
C ARG A 45 -3.90 -4.96 8.34
N GLU A 46 -4.45 -4.76 9.52
CA GLU A 46 -4.94 -5.81 10.40
C GLU A 46 -6.43 -5.60 10.71
N ILE A 47 -7.19 -6.69 10.72
CA ILE A 47 -8.62 -6.73 11.00
C ILE A 47 -8.86 -7.82 12.04
N GLU A 48 -9.20 -7.42 13.27
CA GLU A 48 -9.46 -8.35 14.37
C GLU A 48 -10.61 -9.33 14.05
N GLU A 49 -11.67 -8.84 13.41
CA GLU A 49 -12.80 -9.67 12.96
C GLU A 49 -13.35 -9.17 11.62
N LEU A 50 -13.28 -10.02 10.60
CA LEU A 50 -13.86 -9.80 9.28
C LEU A 50 -15.18 -10.58 9.18
N ALA A 51 -16.29 -9.91 9.53
CA ALA A 51 -17.62 -10.50 9.51
C ALA A 51 -18.37 -10.33 8.18
N GLU A 52 -18.04 -9.29 7.41
CA GLU A 52 -18.61 -8.98 6.11
C GLU A 52 -17.50 -8.72 5.09
N ALA A 53 -17.86 -8.66 3.81
CA ALA A 53 -16.89 -8.34 2.77
C ALA A 53 -16.36 -6.91 2.95
N GLU A 54 -15.05 -6.76 2.83
CA GLU A 54 -14.39 -5.46 2.84
C GLU A 54 -13.69 -5.20 1.51
N THR A 55 -13.90 -4.02 0.96
CA THR A 55 -13.25 -3.55 -0.28
C THR A 55 -12.35 -2.38 0.02
N GLN A 56 -11.14 -2.41 -0.52
CA GLN A 56 -10.15 -1.35 -0.39
C GLN A 56 -9.61 -0.96 -1.76
N SER A 57 -9.35 0.33 -1.93
CA SER A 57 -8.58 0.84 -3.07
C SER A 57 -7.12 0.96 -2.64
N ILE A 58 -6.24 0.25 -3.33
CA ILE A 58 -4.78 0.31 -3.09
C ILE A 58 -4.20 1.24 -4.14
N ALA A 59 -3.61 2.35 -3.70
CA ALA A 59 -2.89 3.26 -4.57
C ALA A 59 -1.44 2.80 -4.71
N VAL A 60 -1.01 2.62 -5.96
CA VAL A 60 0.36 2.27 -6.30
C VAL A 60 1.08 3.52 -6.77
N GLN A 61 2.22 3.82 -6.16
CA GLN A 61 3.07 4.87 -6.69
C GLN A 61 3.85 4.32 -7.89
N THR A 62 3.88 5.06 -8.99
CA THR A 62 4.71 4.73 -10.15
C THR A 62 5.43 6.00 -10.59
N SER A 63 6.69 5.87 -11.00
CA SER A 63 7.49 7.00 -11.49
C SER A 63 7.10 7.41 -12.92
N GLU A 64 6.52 6.49 -13.69
CA GLU A 64 5.98 6.69 -15.03
C GLU A 64 4.56 6.11 -15.17
N PHE A 65 3.84 6.50 -16.23
CA PHE A 65 2.51 6.00 -16.56
C PHE A 65 2.61 4.60 -17.18
N MET A 66 3.03 3.61 -16.39
CA MET A 66 3.02 2.21 -16.81
C MET A 66 1.60 1.64 -16.61
N PRO A 67 0.98 1.05 -17.66
CA PRO A 67 -0.36 0.51 -17.52
C PRO A 67 -0.42 -0.69 -16.57
N PHE A 68 0.71 -1.36 -16.31
CA PHE A 68 0.80 -2.53 -15.45
C PHE A 68 1.88 -2.38 -14.39
N THR A 69 1.69 -3.04 -13.26
CA THR A 69 2.69 -3.16 -12.19
C THR A 69 2.61 -4.54 -11.54
N GLU A 70 3.71 -4.98 -10.93
CA GLU A 70 3.73 -6.17 -10.09
C GLU A 70 3.46 -5.78 -8.63
N VAL A 71 2.56 -6.54 -8.01
CA VAL A 71 2.13 -6.38 -6.62
C VAL A 71 2.43 -7.68 -5.91
N GLU A 72 3.36 -7.63 -4.96
CA GLU A 72 3.64 -8.70 -4.01
C GLU A 72 2.64 -8.60 -2.86
N TYR A 73 2.25 -9.73 -2.29
CA TYR A 73 1.29 -9.74 -1.19
C TYR A 73 1.60 -10.86 -0.22
N THR A 74 1.30 -10.61 1.05
CA THR A 74 1.22 -11.60 2.11
C THR A 74 -0.10 -11.43 2.85
N ILE A 75 -0.87 -12.50 3.00
CA ILE A 75 -2.15 -12.50 3.71
C ILE A 75 -2.15 -13.62 4.74
N THR A 76 -2.52 -13.28 5.97
CA THR A 76 -2.65 -14.21 7.09
C THR A 76 -4.07 -14.14 7.65
N VAL A 77 -4.52 -15.26 8.22
CA VAL A 77 -5.79 -15.37 8.92
C VAL A 77 -5.58 -16.34 10.08
N GLU A 78 -5.95 -15.95 11.30
CA GLU A 78 -5.78 -16.85 12.46
C GLU A 78 -6.89 -17.90 12.53
N SER A 79 -8.11 -17.53 12.13
CA SER A 79 -9.27 -18.43 12.17
C SER A 79 -10.29 -18.10 11.10
N GLY A 80 -10.96 -19.12 10.59
CA GLY A 80 -11.91 -19.02 9.46
C GLY A 80 -11.22 -19.16 8.11
N ALA A 81 -11.89 -18.72 7.05
CA ALA A 81 -11.35 -18.70 5.70
C ALA A 81 -11.81 -17.43 4.98
N VAL A 82 -10.91 -16.84 4.20
CA VAL A 82 -11.15 -15.59 3.48
C VAL A 82 -10.85 -15.80 1.99
N GLU A 83 -11.73 -15.32 1.13
CA GLU A 83 -11.40 -15.09 -0.28
C GLU A 83 -10.78 -13.71 -0.42
N ALA A 84 -9.52 -13.67 -0.85
CA ALA A 84 -8.80 -12.46 -1.19
C ALA A 84 -8.86 -12.25 -2.71
N ARG A 85 -9.27 -11.07 -3.16
CA ARG A 85 -9.52 -10.80 -4.57
C ARG A 85 -8.93 -9.47 -5.01
N PHE A 86 -8.03 -9.53 -5.99
CA PHE A 86 -7.48 -8.35 -6.64
C PHE A 86 -8.23 -8.11 -7.95
N VAL A 87 -8.72 -6.89 -8.15
CA VAL A 87 -9.44 -6.47 -9.35
C VAL A 87 -8.71 -5.27 -9.96
N ASP A 88 -8.25 -5.46 -11.19
CA ASP A 88 -7.51 -4.45 -11.94
C ASP A 88 -8.44 -3.47 -12.68
N SER A 89 -7.87 -2.44 -13.30
CA SER A 89 -8.64 -1.39 -13.99
C SER A 89 -9.40 -1.86 -15.24
N SER A 90 -9.01 -3.01 -15.79
CA SER A 90 -9.72 -3.69 -16.89
C SER A 90 -10.82 -4.62 -16.40
N GLY A 91 -10.97 -4.79 -15.09
CA GLY A 91 -11.92 -5.73 -14.47
C GLY A 91 -11.42 -7.16 -14.41
N ASN A 92 -10.14 -7.43 -14.74
CA ASN A 92 -9.57 -8.75 -14.53
C ASN A 92 -9.45 -9.02 -13.04
N THR A 93 -9.75 -10.25 -12.66
CA THR A 93 -9.85 -10.65 -11.27
C THR A 93 -8.91 -11.81 -10.98
N LYS A 94 -8.14 -11.69 -9.90
CA LYS A 94 -7.35 -12.78 -9.31
C LYS A 94 -7.86 -13.05 -7.91
N SER A 95 -8.36 -14.26 -7.67
CA SER A 95 -8.90 -14.68 -6.37
C SER A 95 -8.05 -15.78 -5.76
N PHE A 96 -7.89 -15.72 -4.45
CA PHE A 96 -7.16 -16.70 -3.66
C PHE A 96 -7.97 -17.04 -2.41
N ARG A 97 -8.00 -18.33 -2.06
CA ARG A 97 -8.54 -18.77 -0.77
C ARG A 97 -7.41 -18.76 0.25
N VAL A 98 -7.62 -18.06 1.36
CA VAL A 98 -6.69 -17.96 2.48
C VAL A 98 -7.27 -18.71 3.68
N THR A 99 -6.45 -19.53 4.31
CA THR A 99 -6.78 -20.35 5.48
C THR A 99 -5.65 -20.29 6.51
N PRO A 100 -5.88 -20.66 7.79
CA PRO A 100 -4.90 -20.44 8.86
C PRO A 100 -3.65 -21.32 8.82
N GLU A 101 -3.59 -22.29 7.91
CA GLU A 101 -2.49 -23.26 7.86
C GLU A 101 -1.12 -22.62 7.60
N ALA A 102 -1.08 -21.57 6.78
CA ALA A 102 0.12 -20.80 6.50
C ALA A 102 -0.24 -19.42 5.91
N PRO A 103 0.64 -18.42 6.05
CA PRO A 103 0.55 -17.19 5.27
C PRO A 103 0.46 -17.49 3.78
N LEU A 104 -0.48 -16.85 3.09
CA LEU A 104 -0.53 -16.84 1.64
C LEU A 104 0.37 -15.72 1.14
N THR A 105 1.49 -16.07 0.52
CA THR A 105 2.41 -15.12 -0.11
C THR A 105 2.48 -15.36 -1.62
N GLY A 106 2.58 -14.31 -2.41
CA GLY A 106 2.75 -14.40 -3.86
C GLY A 106 2.92 -13.04 -4.52
N SER A 107 2.91 -13.02 -5.85
CA SER A 107 2.86 -11.79 -6.63
C SER A 107 1.86 -11.89 -7.79
N ILE A 108 1.32 -10.75 -8.18
CA ILE A 108 0.42 -10.62 -9.34
C ILE A 108 0.81 -9.40 -10.17
N THR A 109 0.69 -9.53 -11.48
CA THR A 109 0.69 -8.37 -12.38
C THR A 109 -0.73 -7.84 -12.51
N VAL A 110 -0.91 -6.55 -12.26
CA VAL A 110 -2.22 -5.87 -12.32
C VAL A 110 -2.16 -4.66 -13.23
N GLN A 111 -3.27 -4.38 -13.91
CA GLN A 111 -3.45 -3.13 -14.63
C GLN A 111 -3.92 -2.01 -13.70
N LEU A 112 -3.22 -0.89 -13.71
CA LEU A 112 -3.54 0.27 -12.90
C LEU A 112 -4.62 1.13 -13.56
N ASP A 113 -5.44 1.81 -12.77
CA ASP A 113 -6.40 2.80 -13.28
C ASP A 113 -5.71 4.16 -13.54
N ALA A 114 -6.49 5.16 -13.98
CA ALA A 114 -5.96 6.50 -14.26
C ALA A 114 -5.40 7.24 -13.03
N PHE A 115 -5.67 6.75 -11.83
CA PHE A 115 -5.17 7.24 -10.55
C PHE A 115 -4.12 6.30 -9.93
N ASN A 116 -3.63 5.34 -10.71
CA ASN A 116 -2.72 4.29 -10.28
C ASN A 116 -3.27 3.39 -9.17
N GLN A 117 -4.56 3.07 -9.21
CA GLN A 117 -5.23 2.26 -8.18
C GLN A 117 -5.69 0.90 -8.70
N ILE A 118 -5.78 -0.05 -7.76
CA ILE A 118 -6.47 -1.33 -7.91
C ILE A 118 -7.49 -1.50 -6.78
N LYS A 119 -8.42 -2.44 -6.94
CA LYS A 119 -9.31 -2.86 -5.85
C LYS A 119 -8.83 -4.17 -5.26
N PHE A 120 -8.91 -4.24 -3.94
CA PHE A 120 -8.64 -5.44 -3.16
C PHE A 120 -9.84 -5.74 -2.26
N ASP A 121 -10.46 -6.90 -2.48
CA ASP A 121 -11.59 -7.37 -1.69
C ASP A 121 -11.16 -8.52 -0.78
N LEU A 122 -11.65 -8.51 0.46
CA LEU A 122 -11.58 -9.63 1.38
C LEU A 122 -12.99 -10.06 1.73
N THR A 123 -13.34 -11.31 1.47
CA THR A 123 -14.68 -11.84 1.74
C THR A 123 -14.58 -13.09 2.63
N PRO A 124 -15.21 -13.11 3.82
CA PRO A 124 -15.29 -14.33 4.63
C PRO A 124 -16.11 -15.40 3.90
N ILE A 125 -15.64 -16.65 3.88
CA ILE A 125 -16.27 -17.74 3.09
C ILE A 125 -17.34 -18.49 3.90
N ASP A 126 -17.01 -18.91 5.12
CA ASP A 126 -17.82 -19.84 5.92
C ASP A 126 -18.16 -19.27 7.32
N GLY A 127 -18.30 -17.94 7.40
CA GLY A 127 -18.49 -17.19 8.64
C GLY A 127 -17.34 -16.23 8.94
N PRO A 128 -17.41 -15.49 10.06
CA PRO A 128 -16.41 -14.47 10.39
C PRO A 128 -15.01 -15.05 10.45
N ALA A 129 -14.05 -14.33 9.86
CA ALA A 129 -12.63 -14.63 10.00
C ALA A 129 -12.02 -13.74 11.07
N LYS A 130 -11.00 -14.23 11.77
CA LYS A 130 -10.34 -13.49 12.87
C LYS A 130 -8.88 -13.22 12.59
N ASN A 131 -8.42 -12.07 13.08
CA ASN A 131 -7.05 -11.57 12.98
C ASN A 131 -6.54 -11.75 11.54
N VAL A 132 -7.30 -11.20 10.59
CA VAL A 132 -6.94 -11.16 9.19
C VAL A 132 -5.95 -10.02 9.03
N SER A 133 -4.71 -10.34 8.73
CA SER A 133 -3.68 -9.34 8.42
C SER A 133 -3.23 -9.52 6.99
N TRP A 134 -3.03 -8.41 6.29
CA TRP A 134 -2.46 -8.43 4.96
C TRP A 134 -1.48 -7.29 4.80
N ASN A 135 -0.45 -7.59 4.04
CA ASN A 135 0.51 -6.65 3.53
C ASN A 135 0.52 -6.81 2.00
N VAL A 136 0.49 -5.69 1.31
CA VAL A 136 0.60 -5.61 -0.14
C VAL A 136 1.74 -4.68 -0.45
N ASP A 137 2.83 -5.26 -0.95
CA ASP A 137 4.02 -4.55 -1.35
C ASP A 137 3.97 -4.32 -2.85
N PHE A 138 4.35 -3.13 -3.28
CA PHE A 138 4.43 -2.81 -4.69
C PHE A 138 5.77 -2.17 -5.00
N VAL A 139 6.35 -2.68 -6.06
CA VAL A 139 7.57 -2.16 -6.63
C VAL A 139 7.20 -0.97 -7.51
N CYS A 140 7.63 0.24 -7.14
CA CYS A 140 7.71 1.32 -8.11
C CYS A 140 8.93 1.01 -8.98
N GLU A 141 8.73 0.35 -10.12
CA GLU A 141 9.80 0.26 -11.12
C GLU A 141 10.08 1.68 -11.62
N CYS A 142 11.27 2.19 -11.29
CA CYS A 142 11.85 3.34 -11.97
C CYS A 142 12.73 2.78 -13.09
N LEU A 143 12.21 2.80 -14.31
CA LEU A 143 13.01 2.49 -15.49
C LEU A 143 14.00 3.65 -15.76
N PRO A 144 15.20 3.35 -16.30
CA PRO A 144 16.29 4.31 -16.46
C PRO A 144 16.03 5.44 -17.48
#